data_AF-L5NW80-F1
#
_entry.id   AF-L5NW80-F1
#
_cell.length_a   1.000
_cell.length_b   1.000
_cell.length_c   1.000
_cell.angle_alpha   90.00
_cell.angle_beta   90.00
_cell.angle_gamma   90.00
#
_symmetry.space_group_name_H-M   'P 1'
#
loop_
_entity.id
_entity.type
_entity.pdbx_description
1 polymer ?
#
loop_
_entity_poly.entity_id
_entity_poly.type
_entity_poly.pdbx_seq_one_letter_code
_entity_poly.pdbx_strand_id
1 'polypeptide(L)'
;MSVNVEMRVDAPGQREYAEAAWDLKERIRVEEGLLKQRRGFFMDAYRRSNTYLLYENDALVAFASTRRDGYILFLAVSPDARG
;
A
#
# COMPACT_ATOMS: atom_id res chain seq x y z
N MET A 1 9.75 16.88 16.22
CA MET A 1 10.10 16.60 14.81
C MET A 1 8.83 16.68 13.99
N SER A 2 8.75 17.53 12.97
CA SER A 2 7.65 17.51 12.01
C SER A 2 8.04 16.59 10.87
N VAL A 3 7.29 15.52 10.66
CA VAL A 3 7.41 14.67 9.46
C VAL A 3 6.48 15.25 8.40
N ASN A 4 7.00 15.57 7.22
CA ASN A 4 6.19 15.95 6.08
C ASN A 4 5.82 14.69 5.31
N VAL A 5 4.53 14.37 5.28
CA VAL A 5 4.00 13.24 4.52
C VAL A 5 3.17 13.79 3.35
N GLU A 6 3.47 13.35 2.15
CA GLU A 6 2.68 13.60 0.95
C GLU A 6 1.67 12.46 0.75
N MET A 7 0.42 12.78 0.45
CA MET A 7 -0.58 11.79 0.06
C MET A 7 -0.71 11.74 -1.47
N ARG A 8 -0.59 10.53 -2.03
CA ARG A 8 -0.89 10.22 -3.42
C ARG A 8 -2.07 9.25 -3.49
N VAL A 9 -2.79 9.25 -4.61
CA VAL A 9 -3.98 8.41 -4.78
C VAL A 9 -3.98 7.76 -6.16
N ASP A 10 -4.10 6.44 -6.19
CA ASP A 10 -4.49 5.69 -7.38
C ASP A 10 -6.01 5.46 -7.31
N ALA A 11 -6.76 6.13 -8.19
CA ALA A 11 -8.19 5.90 -8.34
C ALA A 11 -8.46 4.52 -8.99
N PRO A 12 -9.68 3.97 -8.88
CA PRO A 12 -10.01 2.71 -9.54
C PRO A 12 -9.67 2.72 -11.04
N GLY A 13 -8.92 1.71 -11.49
CA GLY A 13 -8.40 1.58 -12.84
C GLY A 13 -6.96 2.05 -13.01
N GLN A 14 -6.48 2.92 -12.12
CA GLN A 14 -5.08 3.36 -12.08
C GLN A 14 -4.22 2.33 -11.36
N ARG A 15 -2.91 2.36 -11.66
CA ARG A 15 -1.93 1.39 -11.16
C ARG A 15 -0.53 1.99 -11.09
N GLU A 16 -0.42 3.31 -11.04
CA GLU A 16 0.86 4.00 -11.10
C GLU A 16 1.79 3.55 -9.96
N TYR A 17 1.22 3.34 -8.77
CA TYR A 17 1.96 2.97 -7.57
C TYR A 17 1.78 1.51 -7.14
N ALA A 18 1.14 0.68 -7.98
CA ALA A 18 0.79 -0.70 -7.63
C ALA A 18 2.01 -1.58 -7.31
N GLU A 19 3.11 -1.40 -8.07
CA GLU A 19 4.36 -2.13 -7.82
C GLU A 19 5.00 -1.71 -6.49
N ALA A 20 5.08 -0.40 -6.22
CA ALA A 20 5.63 0.10 -4.96
C ALA A 20 4.84 -0.40 -3.74
N ALA A 21 3.50 -0.42 -3.84
CA ALA A 21 2.64 -0.97 -2.79
C ALA A 21 2.84 -2.49 -2.61
N TRP A 22 3.02 -3.23 -3.70
CA TRP A 22 3.35 -4.65 -3.65
C TRP A 22 4.71 -4.90 -2.97
N ASP A 23 5.73 -4.13 -3.33
CA ASP A 23 7.08 -4.26 -2.78
C ASP A 23 7.12 -3.93 -1.29
N LEU A 24 6.44 -2.86 -0.86
CA LEU A 24 6.30 -2.55 0.57
C LEU A 24 5.64 -3.71 1.32
N LYS A 25 4.56 -4.27 0.77
CA LYS A 25 3.87 -5.41 1.37
C LYS A 25 4.75 -6.66 1.43
N GLU A 26 5.54 -6.95 0.39
CA GLU A 26 6.44 -8.10 0.38
C GLU A 26 7.62 -7.92 1.33
N ARG A 27 8.15 -6.70 1.49
CA ARG A 27 9.15 -6.38 2.52
C ARG A 27 8.62 -6.72 3.91
N ILE A 28 7.44 -6.19 4.26
CA ILE A 28 6.77 -6.48 5.53
C ILE A 28 6.55 -7.98 5.69
N ARG A 29 6.11 -8.69 4.63
CA ARG A 29 5.90 -10.13 4.69
C ARG A 29 7.18 -10.89 5.07
N VAL A 30 8.30 -10.55 4.46
CA VAL A 30 9.58 -11.22 4.70
C VAL A 30 10.09 -10.93 6.11
N GLU A 31 10.08 -9.66 6.51
CA GLU A 31 10.60 -9.23 7.82
C GLU A 31 9.77 -9.75 8.99
N GLU A 32 8.44 -9.80 8.83
CA GLU A 32 7.51 -10.22 9.89
C GLU A 32 7.08 -11.69 9.79
N GLY A 33 7.65 -12.46 8.85
CA GLY A 33 7.33 -13.89 8.68
C GLY A 33 5.87 -14.18 8.30
N LEU A 34 5.20 -13.27 7.59
CA LEU A 34 3.78 -13.41 7.23
C LEU A 34 3.56 -14.37 6.05
N LEU A 35 2.33 -14.88 5.94
CA LEU A 35 1.91 -15.74 4.83
C LEU A 35 1.97 -15.01 3.48
N LYS A 36 2.42 -15.73 2.45
CA LYS A 36 2.51 -15.19 1.09
C LYS A 36 1.15 -15.08 0.42
N GLN A 37 0.86 -13.89 -0.09
CA GLN A 37 -0.25 -13.65 -1.00
C GLN A 37 0.18 -13.83 -2.45
N ARG A 38 -0.73 -14.24 -3.33
CA ARG A 38 -0.47 -14.27 -4.77
C ARG A 38 -0.41 -12.85 -5.33
N ARG A 39 0.68 -12.50 -6.01
CA ARG A 39 0.86 -11.19 -6.66
C ARG A 39 -0.27 -10.83 -7.62
N GLY A 40 -0.71 -11.77 -8.45
CA GLY A 40 -1.82 -11.53 -9.38
C GLY A 40 -3.11 -11.11 -8.68
N PHE A 41 -3.44 -11.76 -7.55
CA PHE A 41 -4.61 -11.37 -6.75
C PHE A 41 -4.48 -9.95 -6.20
N PHE A 42 -3.29 -9.59 -5.70
CA PHE A 42 -3.03 -8.23 -5.23
C PHE A 42 -3.21 -7.21 -6.35
N MET A 43 -2.59 -7.42 -7.52
CA MET A 43 -2.65 -6.49 -8.65
C MET A 43 -4.09 -6.32 -9.18
N ASP A 44 -4.85 -7.41 -9.28
CA ASP A 44 -6.25 -7.37 -9.72
C ASP A 44 -7.16 -6.69 -8.70
N ALA A 45 -6.88 -6.87 -7.41
CA ALA A 45 -7.57 -6.19 -6.33
C ALA A 45 -7.24 -4.69 -6.32
N TYR A 46 -5.95 -4.35 -6.36
CA TYR A 46 -5.42 -2.98 -6.36
C TYR A 46 -6.04 -2.15 -7.49
N ARG A 47 -6.03 -2.69 -8.73
CA ARG A 47 -6.61 -2.01 -9.90
C ARG A 47 -8.09 -1.68 -9.74
N ARG A 48 -8.84 -2.41 -8.90
CA ARG A 48 -10.29 -2.18 -8.69
C ARG A 48 -10.60 -1.34 -7.46
N SER A 49 -9.65 -1.16 -6.57
CA SER A 49 -9.78 -0.35 -5.36
C SER A 49 -9.42 1.11 -5.61
N ASN A 50 -9.83 1.97 -4.67
CA ASN A 50 -9.21 3.27 -4.50
C ASN A 50 -8.04 3.10 -3.51
N THR A 51 -6.82 3.46 -3.89
CA THR A 51 -5.63 3.27 -3.04
C THR A 51 -5.02 4.60 -2.66
N TYR A 52 -4.93 4.83 -1.36
CA TYR A 52 -4.28 6.00 -0.75
C TYR A 52 -2.87 5.61 -0.34
N LEU A 53 -1.89 6.40 -0.72
CA LEU A 53 -0.47 6.16 -0.48
C LEU A 53 0.14 7.34 0.26
N LEU A 54 0.99 7.05 1.24
CA LEU A 54 1.69 8.05 2.04
C LEU A 54 3.18 7.98 1.75
N TYR A 55 3.74 9.10 1.34
CA TYR A 55 5.14 9.25 0.98
C TYR A 55 5.86 10.18 1.96
N GLU A 56 7.03 9.77 2.42
CA GLU A 56 7.97 10.59 3.17
C GLU A 56 9.27 10.67 2.37
N ASN A 57 9.69 11.86 1.95
CA ASN A 57 10.89 12.06 1.10
C ASN A 57 10.92 11.11 -0.11
N ASP A 58 9.81 11.02 -0.85
CA ASP A 58 9.59 10.11 -1.98
C ASP A 58 9.65 8.59 -1.68
N ALA A 59 9.82 8.19 -0.42
CA ALA A 59 9.68 6.80 0.01
C ALA A 59 8.24 6.49 0.41
N LEU A 60 7.66 5.42 -0.15
CA LEU A 60 6.34 4.94 0.24
C LEU A 60 6.41 4.33 1.65
N VAL A 61 5.81 5.01 2.63
CA VAL A 61 5.81 4.58 4.03
C VAL A 61 4.52 3.86 4.44
N ALA A 62 3.40 4.10 3.75
CA ALA A 62 2.16 3.38 4.00
C ALA A 62 1.21 3.40 2.80
N PHE A 63 0.30 2.44 2.73
CA PHE A 63 -0.86 2.54 1.84
C PHE A 63 -2.10 1.86 2.43
N ALA A 64 -3.27 2.30 1.95
CA ALA A 64 -4.55 1.67 2.22
C ALA A 64 -5.38 1.57 0.93
N SER A 65 -5.84 0.37 0.60
CA SER A 65 -6.74 0.12 -0.53
C SER A 65 -8.15 -0.12 -0.03
N THR A 66 -9.12 0.65 -0.52
CA THR A 66 -10.54 0.53 -0.16
C THR A 66 -11.38 0.04 -1.33
N ARG A 67 -12.37 -0.79 -1.01
CA ARG A 67 -13.40 -1.24 -1.94
C ARG A 67 -14.55 -0.24 -1.98
N ARG A 68 -15.33 -0.26 -3.07
CA ARG A 68 -16.50 0.62 -3.25
C ARG A 68 -17.61 0.38 -2.23
N ASP A 69 -17.63 -0.79 -1.59
CA ASP A 69 -18.60 -1.17 -0.56
C ASP A 69 -18.16 -0.74 0.87
N GLY A 70 -17.10 0.07 0.98
CA GLY A 70 -16.66 0.66 2.25
C GLY A 70 -15.67 -0.20 3.04
N TYR A 71 -15.25 -1.36 2.53
CA TYR A 71 -14.28 -2.21 3.20
C TYR A 71 -12.83 -1.84 2.86
N ILE A 72 -11.95 -1.88 3.86
CA ILE A 72 -10.50 -1.87 3.66
C ILE A 72 -10.08 -3.26 3.19
N LEU A 73 -9.41 -3.31 2.05
CA LEU A 73 -8.91 -4.56 1.46
C LEU A 73 -7.45 -4.80 1.83
N PHE A 74 -6.63 -3.75 1.79
CA PHE A 74 -5.23 -3.78 2.18
C PHE A 74 -4.91 -2.58 3.07
N LEU A 75 -4.10 -2.81 4.09
CA LEU A 75 -3.47 -1.79 4.90
C LEU A 75 -2.04 -2.25 5.19
N ALA A 76 -1.06 -1.41 4.88
CA ALA A 76 0.33 -1.70 5.16
C ALA A 76 1.03 -0.42 5.61
N VAL A 77 1.88 -0.55 6.64
CA VAL A 77 2.73 0.52 7.16
C VAL A 77 4.14 -0.03 7.27
N SER A 78 5.11 0.69 6.71
CA SER A 78 6.53 0.44 6.83
C SER A 78 6.90 0.20 8.30
N PRO A 79 7.67 -0.85 8.64
CA PRO A 79 8.15 -1.06 10.01
C PRO A 79 8.86 0.18 10.59
N ASP A 80 9.61 0.89 9.74
CA ASP A 80 10.36 2.10 10.10
C ASP A 80 9.46 3.31 10.45
N ALA A 81 8.17 3.26 10.10
CA ALA A 81 7.20 4.33 10.31
C ALA A 81 6.09 3.93 11.30
N ARG A 82 6.26 2.82 12.03
CA ARG A 82 5.34 2.40 13.11
C ARG A 82 5.76 3.06 14.43
N GLY A 83 4.78 3.24 15.32
CA GLY A 83 4.99 3.76 16.67
C GLY A 83 5.63 2.73 17.59
#